data_AF-A0A848Y450-F1
#
_entry.id   AF-A0A848Y450-F1
#
_cell.length_a   1.000
_cell.length_b   1.000
_cell.length_c   1.000
_cell.angle_alpha   90.00
_cell.angle_beta   90.00
_cell.angle_gamma   90.00
#
_symmetry.space_group_name_H-M   'P 1'
#
loop_
_entity.id
_entity.type
_entity.pdbx_description
1 polymer ?
#
loop_
_entity_poly.entity_id
_entity_poly.type
_entity_poly.pdbx_seq_one_letter_code
_entity_poly.pdbx_strand_id
1 'polypeptide(L)'
;MTQTAHTFSSIHHPGEMSLALVVARAQAQPVALALIAVMVATLPAVLQGEPVLGTVVWVAPLAYGVAAAWSLYELRRKPAELIVRGGFGTMRSVWDVARSRDSFDAERIRLHPLFEPGKKDGLMHIGLGDTVFTLRPAEWPRYTELLATLRQAAAALQSLSST
;
A
#
# COMPACT_ATOMS: atom_id res chain seq x y z
N MET A 1 -23.16 -22.47 6.16
CA MET A 1 -22.68 -21.55 7.20
C MET A 1 -22.16 -20.29 6.51
N THR A 2 -22.86 -19.15 6.67
CA THR A 2 -22.44 -17.85 6.13
C THR A 2 -21.27 -17.33 6.96
N GLN A 3 -20.04 -17.64 6.53
CA GLN A 3 -18.85 -17.19 7.24
C GLN A 3 -18.68 -15.68 7.02
N THR A 4 -18.83 -14.93 8.10
CA THR A 4 -18.70 -13.48 8.14
C THR A 4 -17.28 -13.09 7.72
N ALA A 5 -17.16 -12.15 6.78
CA ALA A 5 -15.85 -11.62 6.41
C ALA A 5 -15.35 -10.72 7.55
N HIS A 6 -14.13 -10.97 8.02
CA HIS A 6 -13.44 -10.15 9.00
C HIS A 6 -12.50 -9.19 8.27
N THR A 7 -12.74 -7.90 8.42
CA THR A 7 -11.91 -6.85 7.84
C THR A 7 -11.06 -6.20 8.91
N PHE A 8 -9.76 -6.10 8.65
CA PHE A 8 -8.79 -5.43 9.52
C PHE A 8 -8.15 -4.29 8.75
N SER A 9 -8.06 -3.12 9.38
CA SER A 9 -7.44 -1.93 8.80
C SER A 9 -6.07 -1.66 9.45
N SER A 10 -5.10 -1.31 8.61
CA SER A 10 -3.78 -0.82 9.02
C SER A 10 -3.86 0.67 9.41
N ILE A 11 -2.85 1.18 10.13
CA ILE A 11 -2.68 2.62 10.40
C ILE A 11 -2.59 3.46 9.11
N HIS A 12 -2.26 2.84 7.98
CA HIS A 12 -2.16 3.48 6.68
C HIS A 12 -3.48 3.52 5.91
N HIS A 13 -4.57 3.03 6.51
CA HIS A 13 -5.87 3.01 5.86
C HIS A 13 -6.33 4.43 5.47
N PRO A 14 -6.72 4.67 4.20
CA PRO A 14 -7.08 6.01 3.72
C PRO A 14 -8.39 6.55 4.31
N GLY A 15 -9.13 5.72 5.07
CA GLY A 15 -10.36 6.11 5.75
C GLY A 15 -11.42 6.53 4.75
N GLU A 16 -11.91 7.77 4.91
CA GLU A 16 -12.93 8.34 4.03
C GLU A 16 -12.42 9.19 2.86
N MET A 17 -11.11 9.24 2.66
CA MET A 17 -10.49 10.07 1.62
C MET A 17 -10.77 9.52 0.22
N SER A 18 -11.05 10.41 -0.74
CA SER A 18 -11.12 10.08 -2.16
C SER A 18 -9.74 9.75 -2.72
N LEU A 19 -9.69 9.02 -3.84
CA LEU A 19 -8.43 8.65 -4.50
C LEU A 19 -7.60 9.88 -4.86
N ALA A 20 -8.23 10.94 -5.36
CA ALA A 20 -7.55 12.18 -5.72
C ALA A 20 -6.83 12.81 -4.51
N LEU A 21 -7.47 12.82 -3.34
CA LEU A 21 -6.90 13.39 -2.12
C LEU A 21 -5.79 12.50 -1.55
N VAL A 22 -5.93 11.18 -1.63
CA VAL A 22 -4.90 10.21 -1.24
C VAL A 22 -3.65 10.39 -2.10
N VAL A 23 -3.81 10.51 -3.43
CA VAL A 23 -2.69 10.75 -4.35
C VAL A 23 -2.05 12.11 -4.10
N ALA A 24 -2.84 13.18 -3.98
CA ALA A 24 -2.32 14.52 -3.72
C ALA A 24 -1.49 14.58 -2.43
N ARG A 25 -1.97 13.95 -1.35
CA ARG A 25 -1.26 13.88 -0.07
C ARG A 25 0.05 13.08 -0.18
N ALA A 26 0.02 11.95 -0.87
CA ALA A 26 1.22 11.12 -1.08
C ALA A 26 2.26 11.81 -1.98
N GLN A 27 1.83 12.72 -2.85
CA GLN A 27 2.71 13.47 -3.76
C GLN A 27 3.30 14.72 -3.14
N ALA A 28 2.64 15.32 -2.14
CA ALA A 28 3.06 16.60 -1.56
C ALA A 28 4.55 16.62 -1.14
N GLN A 29 4.98 15.62 -0.36
CA GLN A 29 6.36 15.53 0.11
C GLN A 29 7.39 15.25 -1.01
N PRO A 30 7.23 14.21 -1.86
CA PRO A 30 8.22 13.93 -2.91
C PRO A 30 8.27 15.04 -3.98
N VAL A 31 7.14 15.69 -4.30
CA VAL A 31 7.12 16.83 -5.21
C VAL A 31 7.85 18.03 -4.60
N ALA A 32 7.62 18.34 -3.31
CA ALA A 32 8.34 19.39 -2.63
C ALA A 32 9.85 19.15 -2.64
N LEU A 33 10.30 17.92 -2.35
CA LEU A 33 11.71 17.55 -2.42
C LEU A 33 12.29 17.67 -3.84
N ALA A 34 11.54 17.24 -4.86
CA ALA A 34 11.96 17.36 -6.25
C ALA A 34 12.13 18.84 -6.65
N LEU A 35 11.19 19.71 -6.28
CA LEU A 35 11.27 21.15 -6.55
C LEU A 35 12.45 21.79 -5.81
N ILE A 36 12.68 21.43 -4.55
CA ILE A 36 13.85 21.90 -3.78
C ILE A 36 15.15 21.45 -4.46
N ALA A 37 15.24 20.20 -4.90
CA ALA A 37 16.41 19.70 -5.60
C ALA A 37 16.67 20.45 -6.92
N VAL A 38 15.62 20.74 -7.70
CA VAL A 38 15.71 21.56 -8.91
C VAL A 38 16.17 22.98 -8.57
N MET A 39 15.63 23.60 -7.52
CA MET A 39 16.07 24.93 -7.08
C MET A 39 17.55 24.93 -6.70
N VAL A 40 17.99 23.98 -5.87
CA VAL A 40 19.40 23.89 -5.43
C VAL A 40 20.33 23.65 -6.62
N ALA A 41 19.95 22.79 -7.58
CA ALA A 41 20.77 22.48 -8.75
C ALA A 41 20.86 23.65 -9.73
N THR A 42 19.83 24.49 -9.82
CA THR A 42 19.75 25.60 -10.80
C THR A 42 20.29 26.91 -10.24
N LEU A 43 20.34 27.05 -8.91
CA LEU A 43 20.82 28.25 -8.22
C LEU A 43 22.24 28.69 -8.65
N PRO A 44 23.25 27.80 -8.79
CA PRO A 44 24.59 28.21 -9.22
C PRO A 44 24.61 28.81 -10.63
N ALA A 45 23.84 28.24 -11.55
CA ALA A 45 23.76 28.74 -12.93
C ALA A 45 23.05 30.09 -13.01
N VAL A 46 22.01 30.30 -12.20
CA VAL A 46 21.33 31.61 -12.09
C VAL A 46 22.28 32.67 -11.54
N LEU A 47 23.07 32.34 -10.49
CA LEU A 47 24.05 33.24 -9.90
C LEU A 47 25.18 33.62 -10.87
N GLN A 48 25.49 32.74 -11.83
CA GLN A 48 26.48 32.99 -12.89
C GLN A 48 25.92 33.78 -14.08
N GLY A 49 24.61 34.08 -14.09
CA GLY A 49 23.95 34.78 -15.19
C GLY A 49 23.72 33.91 -16.43
N GLU A 50 23.89 32.59 -16.31
CA GLU A 50 23.68 31.65 -17.40
C GLU A 50 22.18 31.52 -17.74
N PRO A 51 21.81 31.30 -19.02
CA PRO A 51 20.42 31.06 -19.41
C PRO A 51 19.96 29.67 -18.95
N VAL A 52 19.43 29.59 -17.73
CA VAL A 52 19.01 28.32 -17.10
C VAL A 52 17.61 27.86 -17.51
N LEU A 53 16.81 28.73 -18.14
CA LEU A 53 15.41 28.48 -18.48
C LEU A 53 15.23 27.21 -19.32
N GLY A 54 16.08 26.98 -20.32
CA GLY A 54 16.00 25.79 -21.18
C GLY A 54 16.21 24.49 -20.39
N THR A 55 17.20 24.46 -19.50
CA THR A 55 17.50 23.30 -18.66
C THR A 55 16.40 23.06 -17.61
N VAL A 56 15.92 24.12 -16.96
CA VAL A 56 14.83 24.04 -15.96
C VAL A 56 13.55 23.47 -16.58
N VAL A 57 13.21 23.89 -17.80
CA VAL A 57 12.01 23.42 -18.53
C VAL A 57 12.03 21.90 -18.77
N TRP A 58 13.20 21.28 -18.90
CA TRP A 58 13.31 19.83 -19.07
C TRP A 58 13.51 19.07 -17.76
N VAL A 59 14.30 19.62 -16.84
CA VAL A 59 14.62 18.93 -15.57
C VAL A 59 13.42 18.92 -14.62
N ALA A 60 12.64 20.00 -14.54
CA ALA A 60 11.48 20.08 -13.66
C ALA A 60 10.40 19.03 -13.95
N PRO A 61 9.89 18.86 -15.19
CA PRO A 61 8.87 17.84 -15.47
C PRO A 61 9.43 16.41 -15.30
N LEU A 62 10.72 16.19 -15.57
CA LEU A 62 11.34 14.88 -15.37
C LEU A 62 11.44 14.53 -13.88
N ALA A 63 11.90 15.48 -13.05
CA ALA A 63 11.94 15.31 -11.59
C ALA A 63 10.54 15.10 -11.01
N TYR A 64 9.55 15.85 -11.48
CA TYR A 64 8.14 15.66 -11.09
C TYR A 64 7.64 14.27 -11.49
N GLY A 65 7.91 13.82 -12.72
CA GLY A 65 7.50 12.50 -13.20
C GLY A 65 8.06 11.36 -12.36
N VAL A 66 9.34 11.44 -11.98
CA VAL A 66 9.98 10.47 -11.08
C VAL A 66 9.35 10.49 -9.69
N ALA A 67 9.13 11.68 -9.11
CA ALA A 67 8.49 11.83 -7.81
C ALA A 67 7.05 11.27 -7.79
N ALA A 68 6.29 11.54 -8.84
CA ALA A 68 4.92 11.04 -9.01
C ALA A 68 4.90 9.51 -9.16
N ALA A 69 5.78 8.94 -9.98
CA ALA A 69 5.90 7.50 -10.17
C ALA A 69 6.29 6.80 -8.85
N TRP A 70 7.24 7.37 -8.11
CA TRP A 70 7.66 6.84 -6.81
C TRP A 70 6.53 6.87 -5.78
N SER A 71 5.81 7.99 -5.70
CA SER A 71 4.65 8.12 -4.81
C SER A 71 3.57 7.08 -5.10
N LEU A 72 3.25 6.88 -6.39
CA LEU A 72 2.28 5.88 -6.82
C LEU A 72 2.73 4.45 -6.50
N TYR A 73 4.03 4.18 -6.67
CA TYR A 73 4.62 2.88 -6.33
C TYR A 73 4.52 2.59 -4.83
N GLU A 74 4.83 3.56 -3.98
CA GLU A 74 4.68 3.48 -2.52
C GLU A 74 3.23 3.20 -2.10
N LEU A 75 2.27 3.91 -2.70
CA LEU A 75 0.83 3.74 -2.47
C LEU A 75 0.34 2.32 -2.79
N ARG A 76 0.85 1.72 -3.87
CA ARG A 76 0.50 0.35 -4.30
C ARG A 76 1.14 -0.73 -3.45
N ARG A 77 2.25 -0.44 -2.79
CA ARG A 77 2.95 -1.41 -1.93
C ARG A 77 2.52 -1.37 -0.47
N LYS A 78 2.01 -0.23 0.01
CA LYS A 78 1.62 -0.08 1.41
C LYS A 78 0.33 -0.84 1.72
N PRO A 79 0.36 -1.85 2.60
CA PRO A 79 -0.83 -2.59 2.99
C PRO A 79 -1.75 -1.69 3.84
N ALA A 80 -3.01 -1.61 3.44
CA ALA A 80 -4.03 -0.77 4.08
C ALA A 80 -5.11 -1.60 4.75
N GLU A 81 -5.48 -2.73 4.17
CA GLU A 81 -6.63 -3.52 4.60
C GLU A 81 -6.38 -5.00 4.35
N LEU A 82 -6.70 -5.85 5.34
CA LEU A 82 -6.73 -7.30 5.20
C LEU A 82 -8.16 -7.79 5.41
N ILE A 83 -8.70 -8.47 4.40
CA ILE A 83 -10.02 -9.08 4.46
C ILE A 83 -9.83 -10.59 4.54
N VAL A 84 -10.34 -11.21 5.60
CA VAL A 84 -10.28 -12.66 5.82
C VAL A 84 -11.70 -13.20 5.79
N ARG A 85 -11.94 -14.20 4.93
CA ARG A 85 -13.23 -14.87 4.80
C ARG A 85 -12.99 -16.38 4.73
N GLY A 86 -13.14 -17.03 5.88
CA GLY A 86 -12.82 -18.44 6.01
C GLY A 86 -11.36 -18.74 5.85
N GLY A 87 -11.03 -19.80 5.12
CA GLY A 87 -9.65 -20.15 4.78
C GLY A 87 -8.98 -19.26 3.74
N PHE A 88 -9.70 -18.25 3.22
CA PHE A 88 -9.18 -17.35 2.20
C PHE A 88 -9.05 -15.93 2.74
N GLY A 89 -8.08 -15.19 2.22
CA GLY A 89 -7.90 -13.78 2.53
C GLY A 89 -7.43 -12.98 1.33
N THR A 90 -7.47 -11.66 1.47
CA THR A 90 -6.85 -10.74 0.52
C THR A 90 -6.23 -9.57 1.25
N MET A 91 -5.08 -9.11 0.76
CA MET A 91 -4.40 -7.92 1.24
C MET A 91 -4.59 -6.82 0.20
N ARG A 92 -5.13 -5.69 0.62
CA ARG A 92 -5.36 -4.52 -0.23
C ARG A 92 -4.41 -3.41 0.13
N SER A 93 -3.83 -2.79 -0.88
CA SER A 93 -3.00 -1.62 -0.71
C SER A 93 -3.83 -0.35 -0.48
N VAL A 94 -3.20 0.73 -0.03
CA VAL A 94 -3.85 2.05 0.08
C VAL A 94 -4.47 2.47 -1.26
N TRP A 95 -3.75 2.19 -2.35
CA TRP A 95 -4.23 2.44 -3.71
C TRP A 95 -5.50 1.63 -4.03
N ASP A 96 -5.54 0.34 -3.70
CA ASP A 96 -6.69 -0.52 -4.01
C ASP A 96 -7.93 -0.13 -3.20
N VAL A 97 -7.75 0.23 -1.93
CA VAL A 97 -8.83 0.71 -1.06
C VAL A 97 -9.41 2.02 -1.60
N ALA A 98 -8.55 2.98 -1.91
CA ALA A 98 -8.97 4.28 -2.43
C ALA A 98 -9.63 4.16 -3.82
N ARG A 99 -9.12 3.29 -4.69
CA ARG A 99 -9.67 3.09 -6.05
C ARG A 99 -11.04 2.42 -6.04
N SER A 100 -11.24 1.38 -5.24
CA SER A 100 -12.54 0.70 -5.17
C SER A 100 -13.62 1.53 -4.48
N ARG A 101 -13.26 2.57 -3.75
CA ARG A 101 -14.23 3.53 -3.19
C ARG A 101 -14.80 4.44 -4.28
N ASP A 102 -13.95 4.92 -5.18
CA ASP A 102 -14.35 5.84 -6.25
C ASP A 102 -14.90 5.11 -7.49
N SER A 103 -14.68 3.81 -7.62
CA SER A 103 -15.19 2.98 -8.71
C SER A 103 -16.44 2.20 -8.28
N PHE A 104 -17.51 2.25 -9.09
CA PHE A 104 -18.72 1.42 -8.92
C PHE A 104 -18.46 -0.10 -9.06
N ASP A 105 -17.26 -0.50 -9.51
CA ASP A 105 -16.77 -1.89 -9.65
C ASP A 105 -16.19 -2.47 -8.34
N ALA A 106 -16.74 -2.11 -7.18
CA ALA A 106 -16.24 -2.54 -5.87
C ALA A 106 -16.27 -4.07 -5.61
N GLU A 107 -16.74 -4.88 -6.57
CA GLU A 107 -17.22 -6.23 -6.32
C GLU A 107 -16.24 -7.38 -6.64
N ARG A 108 -15.06 -7.12 -7.22
CA ARG A 108 -14.11 -8.20 -7.57
C ARG A 108 -12.95 -8.33 -6.59
N ILE A 109 -13.27 -8.59 -5.32
CA ILE A 109 -12.26 -8.95 -4.32
C ILE A 109 -11.83 -10.40 -4.58
N ARG A 110 -10.66 -10.59 -5.21
CA ARG A 110 -10.05 -11.92 -5.36
C ARG A 110 -9.48 -12.39 -4.02
N LEU A 111 -10.12 -13.40 -3.45
CA LEU A 111 -9.68 -14.08 -2.25
C LEU A 111 -8.66 -15.16 -2.63
N HIS A 112 -7.54 -15.19 -1.93
CA HIS A 112 -6.46 -16.15 -2.12
C HIS A 112 -6.38 -17.09 -0.91
N PRO A 113 -5.95 -18.35 -1.09
CA PRO A 113 -5.82 -19.28 0.02
C PRO A 113 -4.82 -18.75 1.04
N LEU A 114 -5.17 -18.86 2.31
CA LEU A 114 -4.35 -18.38 3.41
C LEU A 114 -3.49 -19.52 3.95
N PHE A 115 -2.18 -19.39 3.79
CA PHE A 115 -1.22 -20.36 4.30
C PHE A 115 -0.84 -20.04 5.74
N GLU A 116 -0.36 -21.07 6.44
CA GLU A 116 -0.07 -21.00 7.86
C GLU A 116 0.88 -19.85 8.18
N PRO A 117 0.51 -18.94 9.10
CA PRO A 117 1.31 -17.78 9.36
C PRO A 117 2.55 -18.21 10.18
N GLY A 118 3.74 -17.94 9.64
CA GLY A 118 5.03 -18.31 10.24
C GLY A 118 5.72 -17.12 10.89
N LYS A 119 6.40 -17.33 12.02
CA LYS A 119 7.25 -16.31 12.65
C LYS A 119 8.68 -16.47 12.15
N LYS A 120 9.20 -15.48 11.43
CA LYS A 120 10.60 -15.44 10.97
C LYS A 120 11.21 -14.09 11.32
N ASP A 121 12.36 -14.10 11.97
CA ASP A 121 13.08 -12.90 12.44
C ASP A 121 12.25 -12.00 13.36
N GLY A 122 11.42 -12.59 14.22
CA GLY A 122 10.55 -11.85 15.14
C GLY A 122 9.33 -11.20 14.49
N LEU A 123 9.24 -11.22 13.15
CA LEU A 123 8.12 -10.70 12.36
C LEU A 123 7.20 -11.84 11.91
N MET A 124 5.92 -11.54 11.75
CA MET A 124 4.94 -12.51 11.29
C MET A 124 4.84 -12.45 9.77
N HIS A 125 4.99 -13.59 9.12
CA HIS A 125 4.87 -13.73 7.67
C HIS A 125 3.65 -14.58 7.35
N ILE A 126 2.87 -14.15 6.38
CA ILE A 126 1.64 -14.84 5.96
C ILE A 126 1.68 -15.03 4.46
N GLY A 127 1.54 -16.28 4.02
CA GLY A 127 1.30 -16.57 2.62
C GLY A 127 -0.17 -16.32 2.28
N LEU A 128 -0.43 -15.43 1.34
CA LEU A 128 -1.73 -15.28 0.69
C LEU A 128 -1.54 -15.63 -0.80
N GLY A 129 -2.02 -16.80 -1.20
CA GLY A 129 -1.71 -17.35 -2.52
C GLY A 129 -0.20 -17.49 -2.70
N ASP A 130 0.35 -16.94 -3.78
CA ASP A 130 1.77 -17.01 -4.09
C ASP A 130 2.60 -15.87 -3.47
N THR A 131 1.98 -14.99 -2.68
CA THR A 131 2.65 -13.82 -2.10
C THR A 131 2.79 -13.94 -0.59
N VAL A 132 4.00 -13.68 -0.08
CA VAL A 132 4.27 -13.63 1.36
C VAL A 132 4.24 -12.17 1.82
N PHE A 133 3.38 -11.88 2.78
CA PHE A 133 3.27 -10.58 3.42
C PHE A 133 3.84 -10.62 4.83
N THR A 134 4.68 -9.64 5.16
CA THR A 134 5.20 -9.44 6.52
C THR A 134 4.30 -8.46 7.26
N LEU A 135 3.68 -8.92 8.36
CA LEU A 135 2.88 -8.08 9.24
C LEU A 135 3.72 -7.57 10.41
N ARG A 136 3.70 -6.25 10.61
CA ARG A 136 4.39 -5.58 11.73
C ARG A 136 3.36 -5.14 12.78
N PRO A 137 3.51 -5.50 14.07
CA PRO A 137 2.55 -5.12 15.10
C PRO A 137 2.23 -3.61 15.17
N ALA A 138 3.24 -2.76 14.93
CA ALA A 138 3.09 -1.31 14.96
C ALA A 138 2.16 -0.75 13.87
N GLU A 139 1.96 -1.47 12.78
CA GLU A 139 1.14 -1.03 11.64
C GLU A 139 -0.33 -1.46 11.75
N TRP A 140 -0.65 -2.33 12.72
CA TRP A 140 -1.96 -2.97 12.85
C TRP A 140 -2.53 -2.77 14.25
N PRO A 141 -3.45 -1.81 14.47
CA PRO A 141 -4.00 -1.51 15.78
C PRO A 141 -4.66 -2.71 16.48
N ARG A 142 -5.23 -3.64 15.71
CA ARG A 142 -5.87 -4.88 16.19
C ARG A 142 -5.03 -6.13 15.88
N TYR A 143 -3.72 -6.03 16.05
CA TYR A 143 -2.76 -7.08 15.68
C TYR A 143 -3.04 -8.45 16.32
N THR A 144 -3.44 -8.50 17.58
CA THR A 144 -3.71 -9.77 18.30
C THR A 144 -4.93 -10.49 17.72
N GLU A 145 -6.00 -9.74 17.43
CA GLU A 145 -7.25 -10.28 16.87
C GLU A 145 -7.06 -10.71 15.41
N LEU A 146 -6.30 -9.93 14.66
CA LEU A 146 -5.85 -10.24 13.30
C LEU A 146 -5.15 -11.61 13.30
N LEU A 147 -4.15 -11.78 14.15
CA LEU A 147 -3.37 -13.02 14.24
C LEU A 147 -4.24 -14.23 14.64
N ALA A 148 -5.15 -14.07 15.60
CA ALA A 148 -6.08 -15.12 15.99
C ALA A 148 -6.97 -15.56 14.82
N THR A 149 -7.52 -14.59 14.08
CA THR A 149 -8.38 -14.84 12.92
C THR A 149 -7.63 -15.54 11.79
N LEU A 150 -6.37 -15.16 11.56
CA LEU A 150 -5.52 -15.78 10.53
C LEU A 150 -5.15 -17.22 10.86
N ARG A 151 -4.87 -17.52 12.14
CA ARG A 151 -4.62 -18.90 12.59
C ARG A 151 -5.87 -19.77 12.44
N GLN A 152 -7.04 -19.24 12.81
CA GLN A 152 -8.31 -19.93 12.62
C GLN A 152 -8.61 -20.19 11.13
N ALA A 153 -8.36 -19.20 10.28
CA ALA A 153 -8.50 -19.31 8.82
C ALA A 153 -7.57 -20.40 8.24
N ALA A 154 -6.29 -20.38 8.60
CA ALA A 154 -5.32 -21.37 8.14
C ALA A 154 -5.71 -22.80 8.58
N ALA A 155 -6.12 -22.98 9.83
CA ALA A 155 -6.57 -24.28 10.34
C ALA A 155 -7.82 -24.79 9.60
N ALA A 156 -8.77 -23.90 9.27
CA ALA A 156 -9.95 -24.25 8.49
C ALA A 156 -9.57 -24.72 7.07
N LEU A 157 -8.61 -24.06 6.41
CA LEU A 157 -8.13 -24.47 5.09
C LEU A 157 -7.44 -25.85 5.12
N GLN A 158 -6.63 -26.11 6.14
CA GLN A 158 -5.97 -27.42 6.32
C GLN A 158 -6.99 -28.55 6.47
N SER A 159 -8.07 -28.35 7.25
CA SER A 159 -9.13 -29.36 7.42
C SER A 159 -9.89 -29.70 6.12
N LEU A 160 -9.99 -28.73 5.20
CA LEU A 160 -10.61 -28.93 3.89
C LEU A 160 -9.69 -29.66 2.91
N SER A 161 -8.37 -29.58 3.11
CA SER A 161 -7.37 -30.26 2.26
C SER A 161 -7.13 -31.73 2.65
N SER A 162 -7.51 -32.13 3.87
CA SER A 162 -7.34 -33.48 4.39
C SER A 162 -8.57 -34.38 4.22
N THR A 163 -9.62 -33.90 3.55
CA THR A 163 -10.87 -34.63 3.25
C THR A 163 -10.94 -34.89 1.76
#